data_AF-A0A917QLM7-F1
#
_entry.id   AF-A0A917QLM7-F1
#
_cell.length_a   1.000
_cell.length_b   1.000
_cell.length_c   1.000
_cell.angle_alpha   90.00
_cell.angle_beta   90.00
_cell.angle_gamma   90.00
#
_symmetry.space_group_name_H-M   'P 1'
#
loop_
_entity.id
_entity.type
_entity.pdbx_description
1 polymer ?
#
loop_
_entity_poly.entity_id
_entity_poly.type
_entity_poly.pdbx_seq_one_letter_code
_entity_poly.pdbx_strand_id
1 'polypeptide(L)'
;MRRTADTPTPADPEAWNAYLAEGNAKQARKRVAVDVLLRDPAGRVLLVNPTYKPDWDMPGGMAEGSEPPERTVERELMEELGLRV
;
A
#
# COMPACT_ATOMS: atom_id res chain seq x y z
N MET A 1 2.65 3.18 -7.87
CA MET A 1 2.22 4.52 -8.32
C MET A 1 3.12 5.58 -7.68
N ARG A 2 3.86 6.40 -8.44
CA ARG A 2 4.83 7.39 -7.91
C ARG A 2 4.11 8.60 -7.28
N ARG A 3 4.53 9.08 -6.09
CA ARG A 3 4.21 10.45 -5.65
C ARG A 3 4.63 11.45 -6.72
N THR A 4 3.73 12.34 -7.08
CA THR A 4 4.04 13.54 -7.85
C THR A 4 4.37 14.69 -6.90
N ALA A 5 5.09 15.71 -7.37
CA ALA A 5 5.43 16.90 -6.59
C ALA A 5 4.19 17.64 -6.02
N ASP A 6 3.00 17.37 -6.58
CA ASP A 6 1.73 17.99 -6.20
C ASP A 6 0.96 17.19 -5.12
N THR A 7 1.51 16.10 -4.59
CA THR A 7 0.82 15.32 -3.54
C THR A 7 0.84 16.10 -2.22
N PRO A 8 -0.31 16.43 -1.61
CA PRO A 8 -0.35 17.17 -0.35
C PRO A 8 0.30 16.37 0.79
N THR A 9 0.80 17.08 1.79
CA THR A 9 1.44 16.47 2.96
C THR A 9 0.47 16.46 4.15
N PRO A 10 0.64 15.54 5.13
CA PRO A 10 -0.17 15.55 6.34
C PRO A 10 -0.05 16.82 7.21
N ALA A 11 0.90 17.73 6.90
CA ALA A 11 1.04 19.01 7.58
C ALA A 11 -0.11 19.99 7.25
N ASP A 12 -0.84 19.75 6.16
CA ASP A 12 -2.13 20.39 5.86
C ASP A 12 -3.23 19.32 5.90
N PRO A 13 -3.93 19.17 7.05
CA PRO A 13 -4.94 18.12 7.21
C PRO A 13 -6.12 18.24 6.25
N GLU A 14 -6.48 19.45 5.82
CA GLU A 14 -7.63 19.65 4.92
C GLU A 14 -7.29 19.16 3.51
N ALA A 15 -6.17 19.61 2.96
CA ALA A 15 -5.69 19.15 1.66
C ALA A 15 -5.41 17.64 1.66
N TRP A 16 -4.85 17.12 2.75
CA TRP A 16 -4.60 15.68 2.91
C TRP A 16 -5.89 14.87 2.90
N ASN A 17 -6.91 15.29 3.67
CA ASN A 17 -8.20 14.60 3.70
C ASN A 17 -8.93 14.64 2.37
N ALA A 18 -8.87 15.76 1.63
CA ALA A 18 -9.44 15.88 0.31
C ALA A 18 -8.78 14.92 -0.70
N TYR A 19 -7.45 14.85 -0.69
CA TYR A 19 -6.67 13.91 -1.51
C TYR A 19 -7.03 12.45 -1.20
N LEU A 20 -7.08 12.09 0.08
CA LEU A 20 -7.51 10.76 0.50
C LEU A 20 -8.94 10.45 0.07
N ALA A 21 -9.86 11.42 0.18
CA ALA A 21 -11.25 11.26 -0.22
C ALA A 21 -11.39 10.97 -1.72
N GLU A 22 -10.62 11.65 -2.58
CA GLU A 22 -10.63 11.40 -4.03
C GLU A 22 -10.14 9.99 -4.37
N GLY A 23 -9.04 9.54 -3.77
CA GLY A 23 -8.54 8.17 -3.95
C GLY A 23 -9.54 7.13 -3.45
N ASN A 24 -10.12 7.38 -2.27
CA ASN A 24 -11.12 6.55 -1.62
C ASN A 24 -12.41 6.40 -2.43
N ALA A 25 -12.79 7.41 -3.21
CA ALA A 25 -13.97 7.39 -4.06
C ALA A 25 -13.84 6.43 -5.26
N LYS A 26 -12.60 6.09 -5.66
CA LYS A 26 -12.30 5.16 -6.77
C LYS A 26 -12.25 3.70 -6.32
N GLN A 27 -12.32 3.43 -5.01
CA GLN A 27 -12.24 2.08 -4.44
C GLN A 27 -13.61 1.45 -4.22
N ALA A 28 -13.64 0.12 -4.11
CA ALA A 28 -14.83 -0.62 -3.74
C ALA A 28 -15.38 -0.18 -2.37
N ARG A 29 -16.71 -0.26 -2.20
CA ARG A 29 -17.39 0.09 -0.94
C ARG A 29 -16.93 -0.79 0.22
N LYS A 30 -16.71 -2.08 -0.02
CA LYS A 30 -16.00 -2.96 0.91
C LYS A 30 -14.54 -2.97 0.50
N ARG A 31 -13.68 -2.49 1.41
CA ARG A 31 -12.24 -2.43 1.20
C ARG A 31 -11.58 -3.65 1.81
N VAL A 32 -10.71 -4.28 1.04
CA VAL A 32 -9.89 -5.40 1.48
C VAL A 32 -8.46 -5.03 1.12
N ALA A 33 -7.57 -5.17 2.09
CA ALA A 33 -6.14 -4.94 1.95
C ALA A 33 -5.39 -6.10 2.58
N VAL A 34 -4.16 -6.33 2.12
CA VAL A 34 -3.26 -7.34 2.67
C VAL A 34 -1.91 -6.68 2.95
N ASP A 35 -1.29 -7.08 4.05
CA ASP A 35 0.08 -6.72 4.42
C ASP A 35 0.86 -8.00 4.74
N VAL A 36 2.15 -8.02 4.43
CA VAL A 36 3.01 -9.20 4.60
C VAL A 36 4.09 -8.96 5.65
N LEU A 37 4.15 -9.86 6.63
CA LEU A 37 5.25 -9.93 7.59
C LEU A 37 6.36 -10.85 7.07
N LEU A 38 7.32 -10.30 6.33
CA LEU A 38 8.52 -11.00 5.90
C LEU A 38 9.61 -10.92 6.98
N ARG A 39 10.17 -12.06 7.35
CA ARG A 39 11.24 -12.18 8.34
C ARG A 39 12.46 -12.87 7.76
N ASP A 40 13.64 -12.35 8.07
CA ASP A 40 14.89 -13.04 7.78
C ASP A 40 15.22 -14.09 8.87
N PRO A 41 16.23 -14.94 8.68
CA PRO A 41 16.63 -15.94 9.68
C PRO A 41 17.08 -15.36 11.03
N ALA A 42 17.44 -14.07 11.07
CA ALA A 42 17.78 -13.36 12.30
C ALA A 42 16.54 -12.75 12.99
N GLY A 43 15.34 -12.89 12.42
CA GLY A 43 14.08 -12.39 12.96
C GLY A 43 13.80 -10.92 12.65
N ARG A 44 14.57 -10.26 11.78
CA ARG A 44 14.33 -8.87 11.35
C ARG A 44 13.15 -8.81 10.38
N VAL A 45 12.38 -7.72 10.41
CA VAL A 45 11.22 -7.50 9.54
C VAL A 45 11.58 -6.60 8.36
N LEU A 46 11.11 -6.96 7.16
CA LEU A 46 11.22 -6.10 5.98
C LEU A 46 10.18 -4.98 6.06
N LEU A 47 10.66 -3.73 5.98
CA LEU A 47 9.83 -2.54 5.77
C LEU A 47 10.12 -1.97 4.38
N VAL A 48 9.11 -1.38 3.76
CA VAL A 48 9.24 -0.59 2.52
C VAL A 48 9.11 0.90 2.84
N ASN A 49 9.74 1.74 2.03
CA ASN A 49 9.49 3.19 2.03
C ASN A 49 8.59 3.51 0.81
N PRO A 50 7.25 3.42 0.97
CA PRO A 50 6.31 3.55 -0.13
C PRO A 50 6.38 4.95 -0.74
N THR A 51 6.31 5.01 -2.07
CA THR A 51 6.32 6.31 -2.75
C THR A 51 5.00 7.05 -2.65
N TYR A 52 3.91 6.46 -2.16
CA TYR A 52 2.56 7.05 -2.18
C TYR A 52 2.15 7.72 -0.86
N LYS A 53 2.82 7.42 0.25
CA LYS A 53 2.53 7.97 1.58
C LYS A 53 3.82 8.32 2.31
N PRO A 54 3.77 9.13 3.38
CA PRO A 54 4.94 9.31 4.22
C PRO A 54 5.17 8.05 5.07
N ASP A 55 6.39 7.94 5.59
CA ASP A 55 6.84 6.91 6.53
C ASP A 55 6.99 5.51 5.94
N TRP A 56 7.69 4.66 6.70
CA TRP A 56 7.92 3.26 6.38
C TRP A 56 6.66 2.43 6.65
N ASP A 57 6.49 1.34 5.91
CA ASP A 57 5.32 0.48 6.01
C ASP A 57 5.61 -1.00 5.74
N MET A 58 4.61 -1.85 5.95
CA MET A 58 4.60 -3.22 5.46
C MET A 58 4.49 -3.25 3.93
N PRO A 59 5.11 -4.24 3.24
CA PRO A 59 4.79 -4.51 1.85
C PRO A 59 3.38 -5.09 1.73
N GLY A 60 2.62 -4.63 0.74
CA GLY A 60 1.21 -4.97 0.64
C GLY A 60 0.40 -3.97 -0.17
N GLY A 61 -0.91 -4.22 -0.24
CA GLY A 61 -1.79 -3.37 -1.03
C GLY A 61 -3.26 -3.80 -1.02
N MET A 62 -4.03 -3.13 -1.86
CA MET A 62 -5.48 -3.30 -1.94
C MET A 62 -5.83 -4.47 -2.85
N ALA A 63 -6.84 -5.24 -2.48
CA ALA A 63 -7.41 -6.23 -3.40
C ALA A 63 -8.07 -5.54 -4.60
N GLU A 64 -7.84 -6.07 -5.80
CA GLU A 64 -8.47 -5.57 -7.02
C GLU A 64 -9.74 -6.37 -7.36
N GLY A 65 -10.84 -5.68 -7.61
CA GLY A 65 -12.12 -6.33 -7.95
C GLY A 65 -12.59 -7.31 -6.86
N SER A 66 -12.73 -8.59 -7.22
CA SER A 66 -13.11 -9.69 -6.32
C SER A 66 -11.96 -10.65 -6.05
N GLU A 67 -10.72 -10.18 -6.18
CA GLU A 67 -9.53 -10.96 -5.91
C GLU A 67 -9.50 -11.46 -4.45
N PRO A 68 -9.21 -12.74 -4.19
CA PRO A 68 -9.07 -13.25 -2.83
C PRO A 68 -7.73 -12.79 -2.21
N PRO A 69 -7.65 -12.66 -0.87
CA PRO A 69 -6.45 -12.12 -0.20
C PRO A 69 -5.14 -12.81 -0.58
N GLU A 70 -5.16 -14.12 -0.84
CA GLU A 70 -3.99 -14.91 -1.22
C GLU A 70 -3.49 -14.57 -2.63
N ARG A 71 -4.37 -14.14 -3.54
CA ARG A 71 -3.95 -13.68 -4.87
C ARG A 71 -3.43 -12.24 -4.80
N THR A 72 -4.09 -11.39 -4.01
CA THR A 72 -3.65 -10.01 -3.77
C THR A 72 -2.23 -9.98 -3.21
N VAL A 73 -1.93 -10.85 -2.23
CA VAL A 73 -0.59 -10.85 -1.61
C VAL A 73 0.50 -11.27 -2.59
N GLU A 74 0.25 -12.26 -3.45
CA GLU A 74 1.19 -12.71 -4.46
C GLU A 74 1.46 -11.63 -5.51
N ARG A 75 0.40 -10.93 -5.96
CA ARG A 75 0.51 -9.82 -6.93
C ARG A 75 1.32 -8.66 -6.35
N GLU A 76 0.97 -8.19 -5.16
CA GLU A 76 1.64 -7.05 -4.52
C GLU A 76 3.13 -7.34 -4.24
N LEU A 77 3.46 -8.54 -3.73
CA LEU A 77 4.87 -8.91 -3.51
C LEU A 77 5.68 -8.96 -4.80
N MET A 78 5.08 -9.37 -5.91
CA MET A 78 5.73 -9.37 -7.22
C MET A 78 5.91 -7.94 -7.76
N GLU A 79 4.89 -7.08 -7.62
CA GLU A 79 4.92 -5.70 -8.12
C GLU A 79 5.86 -4.78 -7.34
N GLU A 80 5.85 -4.88 -6.01
CA GLU A 80 6.64 -4.00 -5.14
C GLU A 80 8.07 -4.48 -4.95
N LEU A 81 8.27 -5.81 -4.84
CA LEU A 81 9.54 -6.40 -4.41
C LEU A 81 10.12 -7.40 -5.40
N GLY A 82 9.38 -7.80 -6.45
CA GLY A 82 9.80 -8.84 -7.38
C GLY A 82 9.86 -10.25 -6.77
N LEU A 83 9.17 -10.47 -5.64
CA LEU A 83 9.19 -11.74 -4.90
C LEU A 83 8.01 -12.64 -5.32
N ARG A 84 8.24 -13.96 -5.30
CA ARG A 84 7.21 -14.99 -5.51
C ARG A 84 7.13 -15.88 -4.28
N VAL A 85 5.92 -16.18 -3.83
CA VAL A 85 5.60 -17.02 -2.66
C VAL A 85 4.61 -18.11 -3.01
#